data_AF-A0A971H1U0-F1
#
_entry.id   AF-A0A971H1U0-F1
#
_cell.length_a   1.000
_cell.length_b   1.000
_cell.length_c   1.000
_cell.angle_alpha   90.00
_cell.angle_beta   90.00
_cell.angle_gamma   90.00
#
_symmetry.space_group_name_H-M   'P 1'
#
loop_
_entity.id
_entity.type
_entity.pdbx_description
1 polymer ?
#
loop_
_entity_poly.entity_id
_entity_poly.type
_entity_poly.pdbx_seq_one_letter_code
_entity_poly.pdbx_strand_id
1 'polypeptide(L)' 'MSRAFVKEDDAERINALSDIQHRENKIEWLSIQEKKLEMLLNDSNSKKIKPKTLKRWIDETTVDIAKTKKDLGY' A
#
# COMPACT_ATOMS: atom_id res chain seq x y z
N MET A 1 -17.69 -17.47 -41.83
CA MET A 1 -16.66 -16.52 -41.39
C MET A 1 -17.30 -15.56 -40.41
N SER A 2 -16.77 -15.45 -39.18
CA SER A 2 -16.85 -14.31 -38.22
C SER A 2 -16.69 -14.78 -36.77
N ARG A 3 -15.45 -14.78 -36.26
CA ARG A 3 -15.11 -14.88 -34.84
C ARG A 3 -13.91 -13.97 -34.56
N ALA A 4 -14.17 -12.67 -34.40
CA ALA A 4 -13.11 -11.71 -34.05
C ALA A 4 -13.56 -10.54 -33.16
N PHE A 5 -14.81 -10.47 -32.69
CA PHE A 5 -15.35 -9.29 -31.99
C PHE A 5 -15.48 -9.41 -30.45
N VAL A 6 -14.96 -10.48 -29.83
CA VAL A 6 -15.15 -10.72 -28.37
C VAL A 6 -13.84 -10.64 -27.58
N LYS A 7 -12.68 -10.49 -28.21
CA LYS A 7 -11.38 -10.61 -27.50
C LYS A 7 -10.75 -9.30 -27.04
N GLU A 8 -11.01 -8.17 -27.69
CA GLU A 8 -10.39 -6.89 -27.32
C GLU A 8 -11.11 -6.20 -26.15
N ASP A 9 -12.45 -6.14 -26.16
CA ASP A 9 -13.24 -5.53 -25.07
C ASP A 9 -13.05 -6.22 -23.70
N ASP A 10 -12.94 -7.55 -23.70
CA ASP A 10 -12.70 -8.30 -22.45
C ASP A 10 -11.29 -8.07 -21.90
N ALA A 11 -10.29 -7.88 -22.77
CA ALA A 11 -8.92 -7.62 -22.34
C ALA A 11 -8.76 -6.23 -21.71
N GLU A 12 -9.37 -5.20 -22.31
CA GLU A 12 -9.38 -3.85 -21.76
C GLU A 12 -10.11 -3.80 -20.41
N ARG A 13 -11.23 -4.51 -20.29
CA ARG A 13 -11.98 -4.62 -19.03
C ARG A 13 -11.21 -5.34 -17.94
N ILE A 14 -10.49 -6.42 -18.26
CA ILE A 14 -9.65 -7.16 -17.31
C ILE A 14 -8.50 -6.27 -16.81
N ASN A 15 -7.87 -5.50 -17.70
CA ASN A 15 -6.80 -4.57 -17.33
C ASN A 15 -7.31 -3.48 -16.37
N ALA A 16 -8.47 -2.88 -16.66
CA ALA A 16 -9.09 -1.88 -15.79
C ALA A 16 -9.41 -2.43 -14.39
N LEU A 17 -9.93 -3.66 -14.30
CA LEU A 17 -10.17 -4.33 -13.01
C LEU A 17 -8.88 -4.60 -12.25
N SER A 18 -7.82 -5.01 -12.95
CA SER A 18 -6.49 -5.22 -12.37
C SER A 18 -5.92 -3.94 -11.78
N ASP A 19 -6.05 -2.81 -12.48
CA ASP A 19 -5.57 -1.50 -12.01
C ASP A 19 -6.34 -1.02 -10.78
N ILE A 20 -7.66 -1.20 -10.75
CA ILE A 20 -8.50 -0.91 -9.58
C ILE A 20 -8.05 -1.74 -8.39
N GLN A 21 -7.91 -3.05 -8.56
CA GLN A 21 -7.52 -3.95 -7.48
C GLN A 21 -6.10 -3.66 -6.99
N HIS A 22 -5.17 -3.31 -7.89
CA HIS A 22 -3.83 -2.89 -7.51
C HIS A 22 -3.85 -1.61 -6.66
N ARG A 23 -4.70 -0.64 -7.01
CA ARG A 23 -4.88 0.59 -6.24
C ARG A 23 -5.50 0.30 -4.87
N GLU A 24 -6.54 -0.52 -4.80
CA GLU A 24 -7.19 -0.91 -3.55
C GLU A 24 -6.21 -1.61 -2.60
N ASN A 25 -5.43 -2.57 -3.11
CA ASN A 25 -4.40 -3.26 -2.32
C ASN A 25 -3.34 -2.28 -1.78
N LYS A 26 -2.95 -1.27 -2.57
CA LYS A 26 -2.02 -0.21 -2.12
C LYS A 26 -2.64 0.66 -1.02
N ILE A 27 -3.92 0.99 -1.12
CA ILE A 27 -4.65 1.74 -0.09
C ILE A 27 -4.74 0.94 1.21
N GLU A 28 -5.08 -0.35 1.14
CA GLU A 28 -5.13 -1.22 2.30
C GLU A 28 -3.75 -1.35 2.95
N TRP A 29 -2.72 -1.59 2.15
CA TRP A 29 -1.34 -1.64 2.63
C TRP A 29 -0.94 -0.33 3.33
N LEU A 30 -1.34 0.82 2.78
CA LEU A 30 -1.06 2.13 3.36
C LEU A 30 -1.71 2.26 4.75
N SER A 31 -2.97 1.87 4.88
CA SER A 31 -3.70 1.88 6.17
C SER A 31 -3.01 0.99 7.22
N ILE A 32 -2.51 -0.18 6.82
CA ILE A 32 -1.77 -1.07 7.71
C ILE A 32 -0.46 -0.42 8.18
N GLN A 33 0.30 0.23 7.28
CA GLN A 33 1.54 0.91 7.67
C GLN A 33 1.26 2.11 8.59
N GLU A 34 0.21 2.88 8.33
CA GLU A 34 -0.17 4.01 9.20
C GLU A 34 -0.53 3.53 10.61
N LYS A 35 -1.31 2.45 10.75
CA LYS A 35 -1.59 1.81 12.04
C LYS A 35 -0.33 1.30 12.72
N LYS A 36 0.60 0.70 11.97
CA LYS A 36 1.89 0.25 12.50
C LYS A 36 2.71 1.44 13.02
N LEU A 37 2.77 2.53 12.27
CA LEU A 37 3.47 3.75 12.70
C LEU A 37 2.86 4.31 14.00
N GLU A 38 1.53 4.37 14.08
CA GLU A 38 0.82 4.77 15.29
C GLU A 38 1.17 3.89 16.49
N MET A 39 1.19 2.56 16.30
CA MET A 39 1.61 1.63 17.35
C MET A 39 3.07 1.86 17.77
N LEU A 40 3.98 2.09 16.83
CA LEU A 40 5.39 2.35 17.16
C LEU A 40 5.55 3.64 17.99
N LEU A 41 4.72 4.65 17.73
CA LEU A 41 4.77 5.93 18.44
C LEU A 41 4.07 5.88 19.82
N ASN A 42 2.93 5.18 19.92
CA ASN A 42 2.04 5.30 21.09
C ASN A 42 2.00 4.05 21.99
N ASP A 43 2.42 2.88 21.52
CA ASP A 43 2.27 1.64 22.30
C ASP A 43 3.24 1.60 23.49
N SER A 44 2.72 1.29 24.68
CA SER A 44 3.50 0.96 25.86
C SER A 44 4.55 -0.13 25.64
N ASN A 45 4.32 -1.08 24.71
CA ASN A 45 5.26 -2.13 24.36
C ASN A 45 6.42 -1.64 23.50
N SER A 46 6.29 -0.51 22.80
CA SER A 46 7.40 0.08 22.05
C SER A 46 8.54 0.51 22.99
N LYS A 47 8.22 0.82 24.26
CA LYS A 47 9.19 1.12 25.33
C LYS A 47 10.10 -0.06 25.68
N LYS A 48 9.71 -1.30 25.34
CA LYS A 48 10.54 -2.50 25.53
C LYS A 48 11.53 -2.73 24.37
N ILE A 49 11.34 -2.02 23.25
CA ILE A 49 12.21 -2.11 22.08
C ILE A 49 13.44 -1.23 22.30
N LYS A 50 14.60 -1.67 21.81
CA LYS A 50 15.82 -0.85 21.83
C LYS A 50 15.57 0.48 21.10
N PRO A 51 15.88 1.64 21.71
CA PRO A 51 15.56 2.95 21.11
C PRO A 51 16.09 3.15 19.70
N LYS A 52 17.28 2.63 19.40
CA LYS A 52 17.89 2.69 18.06
C LYS A 52 17.08 1.92 17.01
N THR A 53 16.58 0.74 17.38
CA THR A 53 15.76 -0.10 16.48
C THR A 53 14.39 0.54 16.27
N LEU A 54 13.78 1.06 17.34
CA LEU A 54 12.50 1.73 17.28
C LEU A 54 12.55 2.94 16.34
N LYS A 55 13.57 3.82 16.51
CA LYS A 55 13.77 4.97 15.64
C LYS A 55 13.93 4.56 14.18
N ARG A 56 14.76 3.55 13.91
CA ARG A 56 14.96 3.02 12.56
C ARG A 56 13.64 2.55 11.93
N TRP A 57 12.82 1.79 12.67
CA TRP A 57 11.54 1.31 12.16
C TRP A 57 10.54 2.44 11.90
N ILE A 58 10.51 3.47 12.76
CA ILE A 58 9.70 4.67 12.56
C ILE A 58 10.14 5.38 11.26
N ASP A 59 11.44 5.61 11.10
CA ASP A 59 12.00 6.30 9.93
C ASP A 59 11.68 5.52 8.64
N GLU A 60 11.95 4.21 8.61
CA GLU A 60 11.66 3.33 7.48
C GLU A 60 10.15 3.32 7.14
N THR A 61 9.29 3.11 8.15
CA THR A 61 7.83 3.06 7.95
C THR A 61 7.29 4.41 7.46
N THR A 62 7.85 5.53 7.94
CA THR A 62 7.45 6.88 7.50
C THR A 62 7.82 7.13 6.03
N VAL A 63 9.02 6.74 5.62
CA VAL A 63 9.47 6.85 4.23
C VAL A 63 8.61 6.00 3.30
N ASP A 64 8.32 4.78 3.72
CA ASP A 64 7.48 3.83 2.98
C ASP A 64 6.05 4.35 2.79
N ILE A 65 5.44 4.90 3.84
CA ILE A 65 4.14 5.59 3.79
C ILE A 65 4.18 6.77 2.81
N ALA A 66 5.19 7.63 2.92
CA ALA A 66 5.31 8.82 2.08
C ALA A 66 5.45 8.46 0.59
N LYS A 67 6.24 7.42 0.29
CA LYS A 67 6.42 6.91 -1.07
C LYS A 67 5.10 6.36 -1.63
N THR A 68 4.39 5.53 -0.87
CA THR A 68 3.11 4.97 -1.32
C THR A 68 2.03 6.05 -1.46
N LYS A 69 2.01 7.07 -0.61
CA LYS A 69 1.12 8.24 -0.78
C LYS A 69 1.37 8.96 -2.09
N LYS A 70 2.64 9.20 -2.42
CA LYS A 70 3.04 9.80 -3.70
C LYS A 70 2.61 8.94 -4.89
N ASP A 71 2.78 7.61 -4.80
CA ASP A 71 2.36 6.67 -5.85
C ASP A 71 0.84 6.65 -6.05
N LEU A 72 0.06 6.91 -4.99
CA LEU A 72 -1.41 6.97 -5.02
C LEU A 72 -1.96 8.36 -5.38
N GLY A 73 -1.10 9.38 -5.43
CA GLY A 73 -1.46 10.76 -5.77
C GLY A 73 -2.08 11.58 -4.63
N TYR A 74 -1.75 11.27 -3.37
CA TYR A 74 -2.14 12.07 -2.19
C TYR A 74 -1.23 13.28 -1.96
#